data_AF-A0A8J7P854-F1
#
_entry.id   AF-A0A8J7P854-F1
#
_cell.length_a   1.000
_cell.length_b   1.000
_cell.length_c   1.000
_cell.angle_alpha   90.00
_cell.angle_beta   90.00
_cell.angle_gamma   90.00
#
_symmetry.space_group_name_H-M   'P 1'
#
loop_
_entity.id
_entity.type
_entity.pdbx_description
1 polymer ?
#
loop_
_entity_poly.entity_id
_entity_poly.type
_entity_poly.pdbx_seq_one_letter_code
_entity_poly.pdbx_strand_id
1 'polypeptide(L)'
;MSEDKGCRTRMIDMFEPAYLETRQLLLNEFIVKFPSDESCWSSLVHEFAACDKLRCRWCGADKVEVQQDSRTLSCNDCKKKSSMTAGTFFHGIKKVRAWFFAIWIVENEFYVSSKWFAQAIGISQSSALHILKSTLYLIEENSGIFESVGFGLREFRLFFRKRSFLTPAMVKPSCELQEGADESSNHDNYNNSADSSWVDVTASEVDSVRDAVISALKEGSRSLDEIRNTIKCSSSDVLAAITDLELDGEISAIAGNRFQLCNKVKAGLTSLRDEVLRKESSDSKSIFDAIALFCRLSFGIARGVSRKYLSLYLGFANSLVAKDVFSSFKTMCIESSYIGSKRLRAYASSAVLPIRLSQPSLFDFIDEVSHAF
;
A
#
# COMPACT_ATOMS: atom_id res chain seq x y z
N MET A 1 29.54 -0.25 5.79
CA MET A 1 29.53 -1.70 5.51
C MET A 1 28.42 -2.28 6.35
N SER A 2 27.21 -2.32 5.80
CA SER A 2 26.02 -2.81 6.48
C SER A 2 26.02 -4.33 6.32
N GLU A 3 26.01 -5.05 7.45
CA GLU A 3 25.79 -6.49 7.47
C GLU A 3 24.46 -6.77 6.75
N ASP A 4 24.55 -7.58 5.71
CA ASP A 4 23.39 -8.03 4.93
C ASP A 4 22.51 -8.87 5.85
N LYS A 5 21.58 -8.22 6.55
CA LYS A 5 20.51 -8.87 7.31
C LYS A 5 19.75 -9.74 6.33
N GLY A 6 19.98 -11.06 6.40
CA GLY A 6 19.41 -12.00 5.44
C GLY A 6 17.89 -11.88 5.32
N CYS A 7 17.38 -12.13 4.12
CA CYS A 7 15.98 -12.34 3.68
C CYS A 7 14.88 -12.38 4.76
N ARG A 8 15.09 -13.19 5.80
CA ARG A 8 14.08 -13.53 6.80
C ARG A 8 13.83 -12.37 7.77
N THR A 9 14.87 -11.62 8.12
CA THR A 9 14.74 -10.49 9.07
C THR A 9 13.85 -9.39 8.48
N ARG A 10 13.95 -9.11 7.18
CA ARG A 10 13.20 -8.01 6.54
C ARG A 10 11.73 -8.34 6.28
N MET A 11 11.40 -9.61 5.99
CA MET A 11 10.00 -10.04 5.96
C MET A 11 9.37 -9.97 7.35
N ILE A 12 10.09 -10.37 8.40
CA ILE A 12 9.64 -10.24 9.79
C ILE A 12 9.40 -8.78 10.16
N ASP A 13 10.23 -7.86 9.68
CA ASP A 13 10.06 -6.43 9.93
C ASP A 13 8.70 -5.91 9.42
N MET A 14 8.07 -6.56 8.43
CA MET A 14 6.73 -6.18 7.98
C MET A 14 5.62 -6.52 9.00
N PHE A 15 5.89 -7.33 10.02
CA PHE A 15 4.94 -7.79 11.02
C PHE A 15 5.20 -7.16 12.41
N GLU A 16 4.18 -7.16 13.27
CA GLU A 16 4.28 -6.60 14.63
C GLU A 16 5.02 -7.56 15.58
N PRO A 17 5.79 -7.05 16.56
CA PRO A 17 6.04 -5.64 16.88
C PRO A 17 7.18 -4.98 16.08
N ALA A 18 7.97 -5.77 15.32
CA ALA A 18 9.16 -5.32 14.61
C ALA A 18 8.87 -4.18 13.60
N TYR A 19 7.67 -4.14 13.05
CA TYR A 19 7.21 -3.10 12.13
C TYR A 19 7.29 -1.68 12.70
N LEU A 20 6.88 -1.47 13.95
CA LEU A 20 6.88 -0.13 14.56
C LEU A 20 8.30 0.37 14.83
N GLU A 21 9.18 -0.53 15.24
CA GLU A 21 10.59 -0.23 15.49
C GLU A 21 11.32 0.04 14.18
N THR A 22 11.13 -0.83 13.19
CA THR A 22 11.82 -0.75 11.90
C THR A 22 11.42 0.51 11.12
N ARG A 23 10.12 0.85 11.05
CA ARG A 23 9.70 2.08 10.36
C ARG A 23 10.32 3.33 11.00
N GLN A 24 10.48 3.34 12.33
CA GLN A 24 11.06 4.47 13.05
C GLN A 24 12.57 4.55 12.84
N LEU A 25 13.25 3.40 12.85
CA LEU A 25 14.67 3.29 12.55
C LEU A 25 14.97 3.79 11.12
N LEU A 26 14.22 3.32 10.12
CA LEU A 26 14.36 3.73 8.73
C LEU A 26 14.11 5.24 8.54
N LEU A 27 13.17 5.82 9.28
CA LEU A 27 12.95 7.27 9.27
C LEU A 27 14.14 8.04 9.85
N ASN A 28 14.69 7.59 10.97
CA ASN A 28 15.83 8.23 11.61
C ASN A 28 17.07 8.20 10.69
N GLU A 29 17.37 7.05 10.10
CA GLU A 29 18.45 6.90 9.12
C GLU A 29 18.24 7.79 7.89
N PHE A 30 17.00 7.86 7.38
CA PHE A 30 16.66 8.73 6.26
C PHE A 30 16.88 10.21 6.59
N ILE A 31 16.48 10.67 7.77
CA ILE A 31 16.65 12.07 8.19
C ILE A 31 18.13 12.43 8.27
N VAL A 32 18.98 11.53 8.77
CA VAL A 32 20.44 11.74 8.82
C VAL A 32 21.04 11.79 7.41
N LYS A 33 20.63 10.88 6.53
CA LYS A 33 21.16 10.81 5.15
C LYS A 33 20.68 11.95 4.26
N PHE A 34 19.42 12.36 4.41
CA PHE A 34 18.76 13.39 3.62
C PHE A 34 18.10 14.44 4.56
N PRO A 35 18.91 15.34 5.14
CA PRO A 35 18.42 16.31 6.12
C PRO A 35 17.51 17.39 5.49
N SER A 36 17.69 17.71 4.21
CA SER A 36 16.96 18.79 3.54
C SER A 36 16.57 18.46 2.09
N ASP A 37 15.69 19.28 1.52
CA ASP A 37 15.31 19.17 0.10
C ASP A 37 16.51 19.42 -0.83
N GLU A 38 17.43 20.33 -0.45
CA GLU A 38 18.66 20.64 -1.21
C GLU A 38 19.58 19.41 -1.29
N SER A 39 19.73 18.67 -0.19
CA SER A 39 20.48 17.41 -0.17
C SER A 39 19.87 16.34 -1.09
N CYS A 40 18.54 16.28 -1.16
CA CYS A 40 17.86 15.37 -2.08
C CYS A 40 18.08 15.80 -3.54
N TRP A 41 17.99 17.10 -3.85
CA TRP A 41 18.24 17.61 -5.19
C TRP A 41 19.67 17.38 -5.65
N SER A 42 20.67 17.62 -4.80
CA SER A 42 22.07 17.39 -5.13
C SER A 42 22.35 15.90 -5.36
N SER A 43 21.78 15.02 -4.53
CA SER A 43 21.84 13.57 -4.77
C SER A 43 21.17 13.23 -6.11
N LEU A 44 20.00 13.79 -6.42
CA LEU A 44 19.32 13.51 -7.68
C LEU A 44 20.16 13.91 -8.90
N VAL A 45 20.78 15.09 -8.88
CA VAL A 45 21.70 15.54 -9.94
C VAL A 45 22.83 14.53 -10.15
N HIS A 46 23.44 14.06 -9.07
CA HIS A 46 24.51 13.07 -9.12
C HIS A 46 24.05 11.76 -9.76
N GLU A 47 22.89 11.24 -9.38
CA GLU A 47 22.34 10.00 -9.97
C GLU A 47 22.00 10.16 -11.46
N PHE A 48 21.43 11.31 -11.84
CA PHE A 48 21.15 11.62 -13.25
C PHE A 48 22.43 11.69 -14.09
N ALA A 49 23.50 12.24 -13.53
CA ALA A 49 24.81 12.28 -14.17
C ALA A 49 25.38 10.86 -14.32
N ALA A 50 25.31 10.04 -13.27
CA ALA A 50 25.82 8.67 -13.27
C ALA A 50 25.09 7.76 -14.28
N CYS A 51 23.82 8.05 -14.60
CA CYS A 51 23.03 7.29 -15.57
C CYS A 51 23.00 7.92 -16.98
N ASP A 52 23.86 8.90 -17.28
CA ASP A 52 23.90 9.62 -18.57
C ASP A 52 22.54 10.22 -19.01
N LYS A 53 21.72 10.63 -18.03
CA LYS A 53 20.39 11.24 -18.26
C LYS A 53 20.41 12.77 -18.28
N LEU A 54 21.55 13.40 -17.99
CA LEU A 54 21.71 14.85 -18.11
C LEU A 54 21.89 15.27 -19.58
N ARG A 55 20.77 15.50 -20.27
CA ARG A 55 20.78 15.89 -21.69
C ARG A 55 19.81 17.02 -21.98
N CYS A 56 20.10 17.79 -23.03
CA CYS A 56 19.18 18.82 -23.48
C CYS A 56 17.95 18.22 -24.15
N ARG A 57 16.75 18.52 -23.64
CA ARG A 57 15.48 18.09 -24.24
C ARG A 57 15.16 18.69 -25.62
N TRP A 58 15.90 19.71 -26.06
CA TRP A 58 15.61 20.44 -27.29
C TRP A 58 16.47 19.98 -28.46
N CYS A 59 17.78 19.81 -28.23
CA CYS A 59 18.73 19.39 -29.27
C CYS A 59 19.40 18.03 -28.99
N GLY A 60 19.16 17.41 -27.83
CA GLY A 60 19.74 16.11 -27.47
C GLY A 60 21.21 16.16 -27.02
N ALA A 61 21.84 17.34 -26.97
CA ALA A 61 23.24 17.46 -26.59
C ALA A 61 23.49 17.10 -25.11
N ASP A 62 24.62 16.45 -24.85
CA ASP A 62 25.06 16.03 -23.51
C ASP A 62 25.76 17.16 -22.73
N LYS A 63 26.17 18.24 -23.42
CA LYS A 63 26.79 19.42 -22.82
C LYS A 63 25.74 20.32 -22.16
N VAL A 64 25.37 19.97 -20.93
CA VAL A 64 24.43 20.72 -20.10
C VAL A 64 25.04 21.15 -18.78
N GLU A 65 24.70 22.35 -18.34
CA GLU A 65 25.10 22.91 -17.04
C GLU A 65 23.91 22.93 -16.09
N VAL A 66 24.07 22.28 -14.94
CA VAL A 66 23.11 22.32 -13.84
C VAL A 66 23.18 23.70 -13.18
N GLN A 67 22.05 24.38 -13.11
CA GLN A 67 21.96 25.71 -12.50
C GLN A 67 22.01 25.63 -10.98
N GLN A 68 22.23 26.77 -10.31
CA GLN A 68 22.31 26.86 -8.84
C GLN A 68 21.07 26.31 -8.13
N ASP A 69 19.91 26.33 -8.77
CA ASP A 69 18.65 25.78 -8.23
C ASP A 69 18.62 24.25 -8.19
N SER A 70 19.63 23.56 -8.76
CA SER A 70 19.73 22.10 -8.90
C SER A 70 18.53 21.44 -9.60
N ARG A 71 17.70 22.23 -10.29
CA ARG A 71 16.44 21.81 -10.92
C ARG A 71 16.41 22.13 -12.40
N THR A 72 17.18 23.12 -12.83
CA THR A 72 17.21 23.61 -14.20
C THR A 72 18.53 23.23 -14.86
N LEU A 73 18.45 22.73 -16.08
CA LEU A 73 19.58 22.51 -16.98
C LEU A 73 19.62 23.65 -18.00
N SER A 74 20.83 24.16 -18.26
CA SER A 74 21.12 25.08 -19.36
C SER A 74 21.97 24.36 -20.40
N CYS A 75 21.50 24.30 -21.65
CA CYS A 75 22.27 23.66 -22.72
C CYS A 75 23.35 24.60 -23.26
N ASN A 76 24.56 24.09 -23.42
CA ASN A 76 25.66 24.90 -23.96
C ASN A 76 25.58 25.11 -25.48
N ASP A 77 24.90 24.23 -26.20
CA ASP A 77 24.77 24.31 -27.66
C ASP A 77 23.58 25.20 -28.06
N CYS A 78 22.37 24.88 -27.59
CA CYS A 78 21.17 25.61 -28.00
C CYS A 78 20.76 26.76 -27.05
N LYS A 79 21.49 26.94 -25.93
CA LYS A 79 21.26 27.98 -24.89
C LYS A 79 19.86 27.99 -24.26
N LYS A 80 19.03 26.98 -24.52
CA LYS A 80 17.70 26.86 -23.93
C LYS A 80 17.80 26.23 -22.54
N LYS A 81 16.96 26.71 -21.64
CA LYS A 81 16.77 26.15 -20.30
C LYS A 81 15.67 25.09 -20.31
N SER A 82 15.82 24.08 -19.46
CA SER A 82 14.80 23.07 -19.24
C SER A 82 14.87 22.50 -17.83
N SER A 83 13.72 22.11 -17.28
CA SER A 83 13.71 21.35 -16.03
C SER A 83 14.41 20.01 -16.21
N MET A 84 15.32 19.68 -15.30
CA MET A 84 16.09 18.42 -15.28
C MET A 84 15.17 17.19 -15.20
N THR A 85 14.09 17.28 -14.44
CA THR A 85 13.19 16.15 -14.22
C THR A 85 12.07 16.07 -15.27
N ALA A 86 12.09 16.90 -16.30
CA ALA A 86 11.05 16.93 -17.32
C ALA A 86 10.92 15.57 -18.04
N GLY A 87 9.72 14.96 -18.03
CA GLY A 87 9.47 13.68 -18.70
C GLY A 87 9.96 12.43 -17.96
N THR A 88 10.58 12.61 -16.79
CA THR A 88 11.09 11.52 -15.94
C THR A 88 10.07 11.12 -14.88
N PHE A 89 10.33 10.04 -14.16
CA PHE A 89 9.59 9.71 -12.92
C PHE A 89 9.46 10.91 -11.97
N PHE A 90 10.47 11.80 -11.95
CA PHE A 90 10.52 12.96 -11.08
C PHE A 90 9.85 14.23 -11.64
N HIS A 91 9.07 14.11 -12.72
CA HIS A 91 8.47 15.25 -13.40
C HIS A 91 7.52 16.06 -12.50
N GLY A 92 7.77 17.37 -12.42
CA GLY A 92 6.89 18.31 -11.71
C GLY A 92 6.88 18.15 -10.19
N ILE A 93 7.86 17.45 -9.61
CA ILE A 93 7.92 17.24 -8.16
C ILE A 93 8.19 18.54 -7.42
N LYS A 94 7.37 18.80 -6.40
CA LYS A 94 7.53 19.92 -5.46
C LYS A 94 8.18 19.52 -4.13
N LYS A 95 7.95 18.28 -3.68
CA LYS A 95 8.40 17.75 -2.37
C LYS A 95 9.38 16.60 -2.60
N VAL A 96 10.59 16.92 -3.06
CA VAL A 96 11.58 15.92 -3.48
C VAL A 96 11.94 14.95 -2.35
N ARG A 97 12.04 15.45 -1.11
CA ARG A 97 12.34 14.61 0.06
C ARG A 97 11.29 13.54 0.31
N ALA A 98 10.02 13.80 0.02
CA ALA A 98 8.98 12.77 0.12
C ALA A 98 9.18 11.64 -0.90
N TRP A 99 9.53 11.97 -2.14
CA TRP A 99 9.81 10.94 -3.16
C TRP A 99 11.06 10.14 -2.82
N PHE A 100 12.11 10.81 -2.33
CA PHE A 100 13.32 10.15 -1.83
C PHE A 100 13.02 9.23 -0.66
N PHE A 101 12.13 9.62 0.26
CA PHE A 101 11.73 8.75 1.36
C PHE A 101 10.99 7.50 0.87
N ALA A 102 10.08 7.65 -0.11
CA ALA A 102 9.40 6.49 -0.68
C ALA A 102 10.37 5.53 -1.38
N ILE A 103 11.36 6.06 -2.11
CA ILE A 103 12.43 5.26 -2.73
C ILE A 103 13.25 4.57 -1.64
N TRP A 104 13.67 5.30 -0.60
CA TRP A 104 14.42 4.76 0.53
C TRP A 104 13.69 3.59 1.22
N ILE A 105 12.39 3.74 1.47
CA ILE A 105 11.57 2.69 2.09
C ILE A 105 11.50 1.45 1.20
N VAL A 106 11.32 1.64 -0.12
CA VAL A 106 11.30 0.51 -1.07
C VAL A 106 12.67 -0.15 -1.18
N GLU A 107 13.76 0.60 -1.28
CA GLU A 107 15.14 0.04 -1.34
C GLU A 107 15.50 -0.76 -0.08
N ASN A 108 14.89 -0.42 1.06
CA ASN A 108 15.00 -1.17 2.32
C ASN A 108 13.95 -2.28 2.44
N GLU A 109 13.29 -2.66 1.34
CA GLU A 109 12.35 -3.80 1.27
C GLU A 109 11.17 -3.64 2.25
N PHE A 110 10.71 -2.41 2.43
CA PHE A 110 9.72 -2.07 3.44
C PHE A 110 8.54 -1.31 2.84
N TYR A 111 7.42 -1.28 3.54
CA TYR A 111 6.26 -0.48 3.15
C TYR A 111 5.61 0.16 4.38
N VAL A 112 5.11 1.37 4.20
CA VAL A 112 4.44 2.13 5.26
C VAL A 112 3.07 2.62 4.83
N SER A 113 2.17 2.83 5.78
CA SER A 113 0.86 3.39 5.50
C SER A 113 0.98 4.84 5.02
N SER A 114 0.11 5.27 4.10
CA SER A 114 0.14 6.65 3.60
C SER A 114 -0.15 7.69 4.69
N LYS A 115 -0.89 7.31 5.75
CA LYS A 115 -1.14 8.14 6.93
C LYS A 115 0.15 8.39 7.70
N TRP A 116 0.86 7.31 8.06
CA TRP A 116 2.12 7.42 8.79
C TRP A 116 3.18 8.14 7.96
N PHE A 117 3.31 7.80 6.68
CA PHE A 117 4.22 8.47 5.74
C PHE A 117 4.00 9.99 5.71
N ALA A 118 2.74 10.40 5.62
CA ALA A 118 2.37 11.80 5.57
C ALA A 118 2.75 12.55 6.85
N GLN A 119 2.54 11.94 8.00
CA GLN A 119 2.94 12.47 9.31
C GLN A 119 4.47 12.56 9.45
N ALA A 120 5.17 11.49 9.08
CA ALA A 120 6.63 11.39 9.20
C ALA A 120 7.36 12.45 8.36
N ILE A 121 6.88 12.75 7.16
CA ILE A 121 7.53 13.70 6.23
C ILE A 121 6.89 15.10 6.25
N GLY A 122 5.70 15.25 6.83
CA GLY A 122 4.99 16.54 6.88
C GLY A 122 4.34 16.92 5.54
N ILE A 123 3.60 16.00 4.92
CA ILE A 123 2.81 16.25 3.70
C ILE A 123 1.36 15.80 3.86
N SER A 124 0.48 16.09 2.90
CA SER A 124 -0.88 15.56 2.92
C SER A 124 -0.90 14.03 2.72
N GLN A 125 -1.85 13.34 3.36
CA GLN A 125 -2.07 11.90 3.17
C GLN A 125 -2.36 11.54 1.71
N SER A 126 -3.08 12.40 0.98
CA SER A 126 -3.36 12.22 -0.45
C SER A 126 -2.09 12.26 -1.31
N SER A 127 -1.15 13.14 -0.97
CA SER A 127 0.15 13.24 -1.65
C SER A 127 1.01 12.01 -1.35
N ALA A 128 1.06 11.59 -0.08
CA ALA A 128 1.76 10.36 0.33
C ALA A 128 1.23 9.13 -0.42
N LEU A 129 -0.10 8.98 -0.50
CA LEU A 129 -0.73 7.88 -1.21
C LEU A 129 -0.43 7.91 -2.71
N HIS A 130 -0.36 9.09 -3.34
CA HIS A 130 0.04 9.22 -4.74
C HIS A 130 1.49 8.77 -4.95
N ILE A 131 2.41 9.20 -4.10
CA ILE A 131 3.83 8.83 -4.17
C ILE A 131 3.99 7.31 -4.01
N LEU A 132 3.40 6.73 -2.96
CA LEU A 132 3.45 5.28 -2.72
C LEU A 132 2.85 4.49 -3.89
N LYS A 133 1.71 4.91 -4.46
CA LYS A 133 1.16 4.23 -5.65
C LYS A 133 2.06 4.35 -6.87
N SER A 134 2.76 5.48 -7.02
CA SER A 134 3.70 5.69 -8.13
C SER A 134 4.89 4.74 -8.01
N THR A 135 5.44 4.55 -6.80
CA THR A 135 6.53 3.61 -6.56
C THR A 135 6.08 2.17 -6.74
N LEU A 136 4.94 1.77 -6.16
CA LEU A 136 4.39 0.42 -6.34
C LEU A 136 4.09 0.10 -7.81
N TYR A 137 3.56 1.07 -8.56
CA TYR A 137 3.33 0.91 -9.99
C TYR A 137 4.62 0.68 -10.76
N LEU A 138 5.68 1.40 -10.42
CA LEU A 138 6.98 1.21 -11.06
C LEU A 138 7.55 -0.19 -10.78
N ILE A 139 7.38 -0.70 -9.56
CA ILE A 139 7.78 -2.06 -9.17
C ILE A 139 7.02 -3.10 -9.99
N GLU A 140 5.70 -2.94 -10.13
CA GLU A 140 4.88 -3.84 -10.93
C GLU A 140 5.19 -3.75 -12.43
N GLU A 141 5.50 -2.57 -12.98
CA GLU A 141 5.82 -2.42 -14.41
C GLU A 141 7.18 -3.01 -14.78
N ASN A 142 8.16 -2.95 -13.85
CA ASN A 142 9.51 -3.48 -14.05
C ASN A 142 9.71 -4.84 -13.40
N SER A 143 8.61 -5.47 -13.04
CA SER A 143 8.57 -6.84 -12.60
C SER A 143 9.10 -7.75 -13.71
N GLY A 144 10.20 -8.46 -13.47
CA GLY A 144 10.80 -9.38 -14.44
C GLY A 144 9.87 -10.51 -14.89
N ILE A 145 10.29 -11.25 -15.92
CA ILE A 145 9.58 -12.46 -16.36
C ILE A 145 9.92 -13.58 -15.38
N PHE A 146 8.96 -13.95 -14.54
CA PHE A 146 9.08 -15.05 -13.59
C PHE A 146 8.04 -16.11 -13.86
N GLU A 147 8.35 -17.33 -13.44
CA GLU A 147 7.32 -18.35 -13.28
C GLU A 147 6.31 -17.85 -12.23
N SER A 148 5.03 -17.92 -12.60
CA SER A 148 3.96 -17.40 -11.76
C SER A 148 2.71 -18.25 -11.89
N VAL A 149 1.95 -18.31 -10.81
CA VAL A 149 0.64 -18.95 -10.76
C VAL A 149 -0.42 -17.86 -10.82
N GLY A 150 -1.33 -17.97 -11.79
CA GLY A 150 -2.42 -17.03 -11.99
C GLY A 150 -3.61 -17.33 -11.07
N PHE A 151 -4.06 -16.32 -10.33
CA PHE A 151 -5.28 -16.38 -9.54
C PHE A 151 -6.31 -15.41 -10.12
N GLY A 152 -7.58 -15.81 -10.18
CA GLY A 152 -8.63 -14.91 -10.61
C GLY A 152 -8.79 -13.76 -9.62
N LEU A 153 -9.34 -12.65 -10.10
CA LEU A 153 -9.59 -11.48 -9.27
C LEU A 153 -10.71 -11.70 -8.23
N ARG A 154 -11.59 -12.69 -8.46
CA ARG A 154 -12.73 -12.99 -7.58
C ARG A 154 -12.28 -13.60 -6.25
N GLU A 155 -11.17 -14.31 -6.28
CA GLU A 155 -10.51 -14.95 -5.14
C GLU A 155 -10.04 -13.89 -4.13
N PHE A 156 -9.81 -12.64 -4.59
CA PHE A 156 -9.40 -11.51 -3.78
C PHE A 156 -10.53 -10.55 -3.42
N ARG A 157 -11.80 -10.92 -3.63
CA ARG A 157 -12.95 -10.03 -3.36
C ARG A 157 -12.98 -9.45 -1.94
N LEU A 158 -12.48 -10.18 -0.96
CA LEU A 158 -12.47 -9.76 0.46
C LEU A 158 -11.48 -8.62 0.74
N PHE A 159 -10.53 -8.40 -0.16
CA PHE A 159 -9.56 -7.31 -0.05
C PHE A 159 -10.12 -5.99 -0.59
N PHE A 160 -11.25 -6.02 -1.30
CA PHE A 160 -11.94 -4.83 -1.79
C PHE A 160 -12.68 -4.15 -0.63
N ARG A 161 -11.96 -3.30 0.10
CA ARG A 161 -12.53 -2.48 1.19
C ARG A 161 -12.73 -1.02 0.78
N LYS A 162 -11.99 -0.55 -0.22
CA LYS A 162 -12.07 0.83 -0.71
C LYS A 162 -12.81 0.91 -2.04
N ARG A 163 -13.76 1.83 -2.13
CA ARG A 163 -14.45 2.14 -3.39
C ARG A 163 -13.47 2.69 -4.42
N SER A 164 -13.77 2.42 -5.69
CA SER A 164 -13.12 3.04 -6.84
C SER A 164 -14.17 3.43 -7.88
N PHE A 165 -13.74 4.07 -8.97
CA PHE A 165 -14.65 4.34 -10.08
C PHE A 165 -15.17 3.05 -10.76
N LEU A 166 -14.54 1.90 -10.49
CA LEU A 166 -14.99 0.58 -10.95
C LEU A 166 -16.10 0.00 -10.06
N THR A 167 -16.31 0.56 -8.86
CA THR A 167 -17.34 0.11 -7.93
C THR A 167 -18.70 0.67 -8.40
N PRO A 168 -19.68 -0.19 -8.76
CA PRO A 168 -21.00 0.29 -9.15
C PRO A 168 -21.67 1.14 -8.06
N ALA A 169 -22.65 1.96 -8.47
CA ALA A 169 -23.47 2.67 -7.51
C ALA A 169 -24.23 1.68 -6.62
N MET A 170 -24.40 2.02 -5.34
CA MET A 170 -25.12 1.20 -4.35
C MET A 170 -24.55 -0.21 -4.07
N VAL A 171 -23.42 -0.57 -4.67
CA VAL A 171 -22.74 -1.84 -4.44
C VAL A 171 -21.55 -1.63 -3.50
N LYS A 172 -21.43 -2.47 -2.47
CA LYS A 172 -20.26 -2.49 -1.58
C LYS A 172 -19.03 -2.96 -2.36
N PRO A 173 -17.83 -2.40 -2.11
CA PRO A 173 -16.59 -2.86 -2.75
C PRO A 173 -16.37 -4.38 -2.71
N SER A 174 -16.66 -5.02 -1.59
CA SER A 174 -16.50 -6.47 -1.40
C SER A 174 -17.50 -7.32 -2.19
N CYS A 175 -18.58 -6.71 -2.69
CA CYS A 175 -19.57 -7.33 -3.55
C CYS A 175 -19.32 -7.07 -5.04
N GLU A 176 -18.24 -6.34 -5.39
CA GLU A 176 -17.79 -6.26 -6.77
C GLU A 176 -17.57 -7.68 -7.32
N LEU A 177 -17.96 -7.92 -8.58
CA LEU A 177 -17.79 -9.21 -9.29
C LEU A 177 -18.73 -10.36 -8.89
N GLN A 178 -19.80 -10.13 -8.09
CA GLN A 178 -20.87 -11.12 -7.93
C GLN A 178 -21.69 -11.26 -9.24
N GLU A 179 -21.91 -12.49 -9.69
CA GLU A 179 -22.85 -12.78 -10.79
C GLU A 179 -24.28 -12.62 -10.28
N GLY A 180 -25.11 -11.85 -11.00
CA GLY A 180 -26.51 -11.60 -10.62
C GLY A 180 -26.76 -10.32 -9.81
N ALA A 181 -25.91 -9.30 -9.90
CA ALA A 181 -26.26 -7.95 -9.44
C ALA A 181 -27.30 -7.32 -10.39
N ASP A 182 -28.49 -7.90 -10.41
CA ASP A 182 -29.70 -7.33 -10.99
C ASP A 182 -30.07 -6.04 -10.26
N GLU A 183 -30.53 -5.07 -11.05
CA GLU A 183 -31.21 -3.87 -10.60
C GLU A 183 -32.47 -4.27 -9.81
N SER A 184 -32.38 -4.41 -8.49
CA SER A 184 -33.44 -4.09 -7.50
C SER A 184 -33.24 -4.84 -6.18
N SER A 185 -32.87 -4.10 -5.13
CA SER A 185 -33.33 -4.42 -3.77
C SER A 185 -33.31 -3.16 -2.89
N ASN A 186 -34.50 -2.55 -2.82
CA ASN A 186 -35.10 -1.74 -1.77
C ASN A 186 -34.23 -0.84 -0.87
N HIS A 187 -34.51 0.46 -1.05
CA HIS A 187 -34.58 1.54 -0.07
C HIS A 187 -34.56 1.13 1.41
N ASP A 188 -33.69 1.78 2.17
CA ASP A 188 -34.08 2.38 3.45
C ASP A 188 -33.43 3.77 3.61
N ASN A 189 -34.25 4.70 4.07
CA ASN A 189 -34.05 6.15 4.14
C ASN A 189 -32.81 6.56 4.96
N TYR A 190 -31.93 7.38 4.36
CA TYR A 190 -30.99 8.22 5.09
C TYR A 190 -31.48 9.67 5.05
N ASN A 191 -32.08 10.12 6.16
CA ASN A 191 -32.28 11.54 6.41
C ASN A 191 -30.94 12.16 6.81
N ASN A 192 -30.55 13.21 6.07
CA ASN A 192 -29.49 14.12 6.46
C ASN A 192 -29.85 14.82 7.78
N SER A 193 -28.91 14.84 8.71
CA SER A 193 -28.71 16.01 9.56
C SER A 193 -27.22 16.26 9.65
N ALA A 194 -26.81 17.38 9.06
CA ALA A 194 -25.51 17.99 9.31
C ALA A 194 -25.51 18.54 10.72
N ASP A 195 -24.54 18.12 11.54
CA ASP A 195 -23.71 19.02 12.34
C ASP A 195 -22.69 18.18 13.12
N SER A 196 -21.42 18.54 13.03
CA SER A 196 -20.53 18.71 14.20
C SER A 196 -19.04 18.69 13.81
N SER A 197 -18.33 19.53 14.54
CA SER A 197 -16.92 19.88 14.47
C SER A 197 -15.95 18.70 14.43
N TRP A 198 -15.00 18.75 13.52
CA TRP A 198 -13.80 17.92 13.54
C TRP A 198 -12.97 18.25 14.78
N VAL A 199 -12.92 17.32 15.73
CA VAL A 199 -11.92 17.31 16.80
C VAL A 199 -10.95 16.18 16.49
N ASP A 200 -9.67 16.55 16.43
CA ASP A 200 -8.54 15.73 16.04
C ASP A 200 -8.20 14.74 17.17
N VAL A 201 -8.40 13.45 16.95
CA VAL A 201 -8.07 12.38 17.90
C VAL A 201 -6.95 11.52 17.33
N THR A 202 -5.89 11.38 18.11
CA THR A 202 -4.64 10.74 17.70
C THR A 202 -4.81 9.25 17.38
N ALA A 203 -4.01 8.75 16.43
CA ALA A 203 -4.11 7.40 15.87
C ALA A 203 -3.88 6.24 16.87
N SER A 204 -3.38 6.52 18.08
CA SER A 204 -3.21 5.48 19.11
C SER A 204 -4.51 5.10 19.82
N GLU A 205 -5.50 6.00 19.82
CA GLU A 205 -6.78 5.77 20.50
C GLU A 205 -7.80 5.05 19.60
N VAL A 206 -7.78 5.29 18.28
CA VAL A 206 -8.74 4.70 17.34
C VAL A 206 -8.54 3.18 17.17
N ASP A 207 -7.30 2.70 17.12
CA ASP A 207 -7.01 1.26 17.05
C ASP A 207 -7.34 0.57 18.39
N SER A 208 -7.17 1.26 19.53
CA SER A 208 -7.56 0.77 20.87
C SER A 208 -9.08 0.55 21.00
N VAL A 209 -9.90 1.47 20.45
CA VAL A 209 -11.37 1.33 20.48
C VAL A 209 -11.83 0.14 19.62
N ARG A 210 -11.22 -0.07 18.44
CA ARG A 210 -11.54 -1.24 17.61
C ARG A 210 -11.26 -2.55 18.32
N ASP A 211 -10.08 -2.69 18.92
CA ASP A 211 -9.69 -3.90 19.63
C ASP A 211 -10.58 -4.16 20.85
N ALA A 212 -11.04 -3.10 21.51
CA ALA A 212 -12.02 -3.18 22.59
C ALA A 212 -13.41 -3.67 22.09
N VAL A 213 -13.90 -3.19 20.94
CA VAL A 213 -15.15 -3.66 20.33
C VAL A 213 -15.04 -5.13 19.93
N ILE A 214 -13.95 -5.54 19.28
CA ILE A 214 -13.70 -6.94 18.92
C ILE A 214 -13.69 -7.81 20.19
N SER A 215 -12.98 -7.37 21.24
CA SER A 215 -12.90 -8.10 22.50
C SER A 215 -14.26 -8.27 23.18
N ALA A 216 -15.11 -7.23 23.14
CA ALA A 216 -16.48 -7.30 23.65
C ALA A 216 -17.34 -8.33 22.88
N LEU A 217 -17.12 -8.48 21.57
CA LEU A 217 -17.89 -9.39 20.71
C LEU A 217 -17.37 -10.85 20.71
N LYS A 218 -16.24 -11.15 21.39
CA LYS A 218 -15.70 -12.52 21.50
C LYS A 218 -16.63 -13.47 22.25
N GLU A 219 -17.39 -12.95 23.22
CA GLU A 219 -18.28 -13.75 24.08
C GLU A 219 -19.68 -13.97 23.47
N GLY A 220 -19.93 -13.47 22.25
CA GLY A 220 -21.19 -13.65 21.53
C GLY A 220 -21.75 -12.34 20.99
N SER A 221 -22.96 -12.40 20.44
CA SER A 221 -23.60 -11.21 19.87
C SER A 221 -23.96 -10.20 20.95
N ARG A 222 -23.56 -8.93 20.79
CA ARG A 222 -23.90 -7.86 21.75
C ARG A 222 -24.63 -6.71 21.08
N SER A 223 -25.52 -6.04 21.82
CA SER A 223 -26.17 -4.81 21.36
C SER A 223 -25.20 -3.61 21.39
N LEU A 224 -25.55 -2.54 20.66
CA LEU A 224 -24.78 -1.29 20.71
C LEU A 224 -24.60 -0.77 22.15
N ASP A 225 -25.64 -0.85 22.97
CA ASP A 225 -25.63 -0.39 24.35
C ASP A 225 -24.75 -1.27 25.25
N GLU A 226 -24.76 -2.59 25.05
CA GLU A 226 -23.89 -3.54 25.77
C GLU A 226 -22.40 -3.28 25.45
N ILE A 227 -22.09 -3.00 24.18
CA ILE A 227 -20.72 -2.67 23.75
C ILE A 227 -20.30 -1.32 24.35
N ARG A 228 -21.17 -0.30 24.29
CA ARG A 228 -20.92 1.03 24.85
C ARG A 228 -20.69 0.98 26.37
N ASN A 229 -21.44 0.16 27.10
CA ASN A 229 -21.27 0.03 28.55
C ASN A 229 -19.97 -0.68 28.93
N THR A 230 -19.43 -1.50 28.03
CA THR A 230 -18.16 -2.21 28.24
C THR A 230 -16.95 -1.30 27.96
N ILE A 231 -17.08 -0.38 27.01
CA ILE A 231 -15.98 0.46 26.51
C ILE A 231 -16.09 1.87 27.10
N LYS A 232 -15.07 2.32 27.83
CA LYS A 232 -14.99 3.68 28.41
C LYS A 232 -14.62 4.75 27.35
N CYS A 233 -15.29 4.77 26.21
CA CYS A 233 -15.02 5.70 25.11
C CYS A 233 -16.28 6.48 24.71
N SER A 234 -16.13 7.52 23.89
CA SER A 234 -17.27 8.30 23.42
C SER A 234 -18.17 7.45 22.51
N SER A 235 -19.47 7.75 22.51
CA SER A 235 -20.45 6.99 21.71
C SER A 235 -20.22 7.13 20.21
N SER A 236 -19.68 8.28 19.80
CA SER A 236 -19.29 8.53 18.42
C SER A 236 -18.14 7.61 18.00
N ASP A 237 -17.14 7.40 18.86
CA ASP A 237 -15.98 6.56 18.55
C ASP A 237 -16.35 5.08 18.48
N VAL A 238 -17.22 4.61 19.37
CA VAL A 238 -17.73 3.22 19.34
C VAL A 238 -18.55 2.97 18.08
N LEU A 239 -19.41 3.91 17.68
CA LEU A 239 -20.19 3.81 16.44
C LEU A 239 -19.30 3.83 15.19
N ALA A 240 -18.30 4.70 15.17
CA ALA A 240 -17.31 4.74 14.09
C ALA A 240 -16.55 3.41 14.00
N ALA A 241 -16.07 2.88 15.13
CA ALA A 241 -15.38 1.60 15.18
C ALA A 241 -16.26 0.42 14.74
N ILE A 242 -17.53 0.36 15.17
CA ILE A 242 -18.50 -0.66 14.72
C ILE A 242 -18.73 -0.53 13.22
N THR A 243 -18.95 0.69 12.72
CA THR A 243 -19.14 0.92 11.28
C THR A 243 -17.93 0.46 10.50
N ASP A 244 -16.72 0.80 10.93
CA ASP A 244 -15.48 0.37 10.29
C ASP A 244 -15.31 -1.14 10.34
N LEU A 245 -15.58 -1.79 11.48
CA LEU A 245 -15.52 -3.25 11.63
C LEU A 245 -16.54 -3.97 10.74
N GLU A 246 -17.73 -3.38 10.56
CA GLU A 246 -18.76 -3.91 9.68
C GLU A 246 -18.38 -3.73 8.20
N LEU A 247 -17.84 -2.57 7.84
CA LEU A 247 -17.28 -2.29 6.51
C LEU A 247 -16.12 -3.24 6.19
N ASP A 248 -15.31 -3.58 7.19
CA ASP A 248 -14.20 -4.51 7.12
C ASP A 248 -14.64 -5.98 7.02
N GLY A 249 -15.92 -6.26 7.26
CA GLY A 249 -16.50 -7.60 7.25
C GLY A 249 -16.07 -8.46 8.43
N GLU A 250 -15.53 -7.83 9.49
CA GLU A 250 -15.09 -8.47 10.74
C GLU A 250 -16.24 -8.65 11.72
N ILE A 251 -17.30 -7.84 11.57
CA ILE A 251 -18.57 -8.02 12.29
C ILE A 251 -19.75 -7.98 11.30
N SER A 252 -20.89 -8.50 11.74
CA SER A 252 -22.16 -8.39 11.02
C SER A 252 -23.27 -7.95 11.97
N ALA A 253 -24.11 -7.02 11.52
CA ALA A 253 -25.36 -6.71 12.19
C ALA A 253 -26.36 -7.88 12.05
N ILE A 254 -27.06 -8.17 13.14
CA ILE A 254 -28.16 -9.15 13.24
C ILE A 254 -29.42 -8.39 13.67
N ALA A 255 -30.58 -9.02 13.49
CA ALA A 255 -31.85 -8.55 14.01
C ALA A 255 -31.76 -8.10 15.49
N GLY A 256 -32.43 -7.00 15.80
CA GLY A 256 -32.44 -6.42 17.15
C GLY A 256 -31.27 -5.50 17.47
N ASN A 257 -30.62 -4.89 16.46
CA ASN A 257 -29.48 -3.98 16.63
C ASN A 257 -28.32 -4.61 17.41
N ARG A 258 -28.08 -5.91 17.16
CA ARG A 258 -26.99 -6.69 17.74
C ARG A 258 -25.91 -6.91 16.70
N PHE A 259 -24.66 -6.98 17.14
CA PHE A 259 -23.51 -7.25 16.29
C PHE A 259 -22.89 -8.57 16.73
N GLN A 260 -22.34 -9.33 15.79
CA GLN A 260 -21.52 -10.52 16.07
C GLN A 260 -20.26 -10.50 15.22
N LEU A 261 -19.22 -11.20 15.66
CA LEU A 261 -18.04 -11.43 14.85
C LEU A 261 -18.39 -12.24 13.60
N CYS A 262 -17.83 -11.82 12.46
CA CYS A 262 -18.03 -12.45 11.17
C CYS A 262 -16.68 -12.98 10.66
N ASN A 263 -16.57 -14.30 10.49
CA ASN A 263 -15.34 -14.93 10.00
C ASN A 263 -15.19 -14.86 8.47
N LYS A 264 -15.84 -13.92 7.78
CA LYS A 264 -15.83 -13.85 6.30
C LYS A 264 -14.42 -13.70 5.74
N VAL A 265 -13.57 -12.92 6.42
CA VAL A 265 -12.15 -12.74 6.06
C VAL A 265 -11.40 -14.08 6.18
N LYS A 266 -11.50 -14.76 7.33
CA LYS A 266 -10.90 -16.09 7.55
C LYS A 266 -11.40 -17.14 6.56
N ALA A 267 -12.69 -17.13 6.25
CA ALA A 267 -13.31 -18.08 5.34
C ALA A 267 -12.80 -17.91 3.89
N GLY A 268 -12.72 -16.69 3.36
CA GLY A 268 -12.18 -16.52 2.01
C GLY A 268 -10.66 -16.58 1.92
N LEU A 269 -9.93 -16.32 3.01
CA LEU A 269 -8.50 -16.65 3.07
C LEU A 269 -8.27 -18.16 3.10
N THR A 270 -9.14 -18.92 3.77
CA THR A 270 -9.14 -20.39 3.71
C THR A 270 -9.45 -20.85 2.28
N SER A 271 -10.44 -20.24 1.62
CA SER A 271 -10.74 -20.52 0.21
C SER A 271 -9.58 -20.19 -0.74
N LEU A 272 -8.84 -19.10 -0.49
CA LEU A 272 -7.64 -18.74 -1.27
C LEU A 272 -6.53 -19.76 -1.02
N ARG A 273 -6.31 -20.15 0.24
CA ARG A 273 -5.38 -21.23 0.61
C ARG A 273 -5.74 -22.55 -0.08
N ASP A 274 -7.01 -22.92 -0.10
CA ASP A 274 -7.46 -24.15 -0.77
C ASP A 274 -7.26 -24.07 -2.29
N GLU A 275 -7.44 -22.89 -2.89
CA GLU A 275 -7.14 -22.66 -4.31
C GLU A 275 -5.64 -22.74 -4.62
N VAL A 276 -4.78 -22.23 -3.73
CA VAL A 276 -3.32 -22.40 -3.81
C VAL A 276 -2.94 -23.88 -3.75
N LEU A 277 -3.52 -24.61 -2.79
CA LEU A 277 -3.30 -26.06 -2.65
C LEU A 277 -3.80 -26.84 -3.86
N ARG A 278 -4.91 -26.43 -4.50
CA ARG A 278 -5.40 -27.06 -5.74
C ARG A 278 -4.46 -26.87 -6.93
N LYS A 279 -3.76 -25.74 -7.01
CA LYS A 279 -2.90 -25.35 -8.14
C LYS A 279 -1.46 -25.86 -8.01
N GLU A 280 -1.25 -26.97 -7.27
CA GLU A 280 0.05 -27.55 -6.91
C GLU A 280 1.16 -27.28 -7.95
N SER A 281 2.03 -26.34 -7.61
CA SER A 281 3.40 -26.27 -8.14
C SER A 281 4.35 -26.75 -7.05
N SER A 282 5.55 -27.20 -7.43
CA SER A 282 6.61 -27.65 -6.53
C SER A 282 7.11 -26.59 -5.53
N ASP A 283 6.57 -25.37 -5.58
CA ASP A 283 6.98 -24.21 -4.81
C ASP A 283 5.78 -23.51 -4.12
N SER A 284 5.03 -24.28 -3.33
CA SER A 284 3.87 -23.77 -2.58
C SER A 284 4.23 -22.71 -1.52
N LYS A 285 5.46 -22.75 -0.99
CA LYS A 285 5.89 -21.86 0.09
C LYS A 285 5.97 -20.39 -0.34
N SER A 286 6.57 -20.11 -1.50
CA SER A 286 6.68 -18.74 -2.03
C SER A 286 5.31 -18.09 -2.24
N ILE A 287 4.34 -18.89 -2.71
CA ILE A 287 2.96 -18.46 -2.89
C ILE A 287 2.36 -18.08 -1.54
N PHE A 288 2.54 -18.91 -0.51
CA PHE A 288 2.06 -18.60 0.83
C PHE A 288 2.72 -17.35 1.42
N ASP A 289 4.04 -17.21 1.28
CA ASP A 289 4.78 -16.03 1.77
C ASP A 289 4.30 -14.75 1.08
N ALA A 290 4.11 -14.79 -0.25
CA ALA A 290 3.61 -13.66 -1.02
C ALA A 290 2.17 -13.29 -0.63
N ILE A 291 1.30 -14.28 -0.40
CA ILE A 291 -0.07 -14.05 0.07
C ILE A 291 -0.08 -13.48 1.49
N ALA A 292 0.76 -14.00 2.40
CA ALA A 292 0.86 -13.51 3.77
C ALA A 292 1.31 -12.05 3.81
N LEU A 293 2.38 -11.72 3.07
CA LEU A 293 2.85 -10.34 2.92
C LEU A 293 1.79 -9.45 2.29
N PHE A 294 1.13 -9.91 1.22
CA PHE A 294 0.04 -9.18 0.60
C PHE A 294 -1.09 -8.90 1.59
N CYS A 295 -1.51 -9.88 2.41
CA CYS A 295 -2.51 -9.70 3.44
C CYS A 295 -2.08 -8.67 4.47
N ARG A 296 -0.83 -8.73 4.95
CA ARG A 296 -0.27 -7.77 5.91
C ARG A 296 -0.24 -6.36 5.33
N LEU A 297 0.21 -6.22 4.08
CA LEU A 297 0.24 -4.94 3.36
C LEU A 297 -1.16 -4.37 3.18
N SER A 298 -2.12 -5.19 2.73
CA SER A 298 -3.46 -4.74 2.37
C SER A 298 -4.33 -4.47 3.59
N PHE A 299 -4.39 -5.39 4.57
CA PHE A 299 -5.27 -5.28 5.73
C PHE A 299 -4.58 -4.59 6.91
N GLY A 300 -3.38 -5.04 7.28
CA GLY A 300 -2.68 -4.53 8.45
C GLY A 300 -2.19 -3.09 8.26
N ILE A 301 -1.48 -2.84 7.16
CA ILE A 301 -0.79 -1.55 6.97
C ILE A 301 -1.64 -0.56 6.17
N ALA A 302 -2.14 -0.95 5.00
CA ALA A 302 -2.93 -0.06 4.14
C ALA A 302 -4.38 0.10 4.61
N ARG A 303 -4.86 -0.76 5.53
CA ARG A 303 -6.23 -0.79 6.05
C ARG A 303 -7.26 -0.84 4.91
N GLY A 304 -7.15 -1.88 4.09
CA GLY A 304 -7.95 -2.11 2.90
C GLY A 304 -7.42 -1.45 1.64
N VAL A 305 -7.72 -2.05 0.50
CA VAL A 305 -7.35 -1.55 -0.82
C VAL A 305 -8.57 -1.55 -1.73
N SER A 306 -8.51 -0.82 -2.85
CA SER A 306 -9.56 -0.89 -3.87
C SER A 306 -9.16 -1.91 -4.91
N ARG A 307 -10.16 -2.55 -5.54
CA ARG A 307 -9.96 -3.48 -6.66
C ARG A 307 -8.96 -2.95 -7.68
N LYS A 308 -9.11 -1.68 -8.01
CA LYS A 308 -8.28 -0.96 -8.98
C LYS A 308 -6.79 -1.09 -8.73
N TYR A 309 -6.34 -1.02 -7.48
CA TYR A 309 -4.92 -0.96 -7.11
C TYR A 309 -4.42 -2.24 -6.45
N LEU A 310 -5.23 -3.30 -6.42
CA LEU A 310 -4.94 -4.54 -5.69
C LEU A 310 -3.60 -5.14 -6.13
N SER A 311 -3.40 -5.23 -7.44
CA SER A 311 -2.21 -5.82 -8.06
C SER A 311 -0.92 -5.03 -7.78
N LEU A 312 -0.99 -3.73 -7.48
CA LEU A 312 0.18 -2.97 -7.01
C LEU A 312 0.73 -3.51 -5.69
N TYR A 313 -0.17 -3.85 -4.76
CA TYR A 313 0.22 -4.40 -3.45
C TYR A 313 0.69 -5.85 -3.59
N LEU A 314 0.06 -6.64 -4.46
CA LEU A 314 0.49 -8.01 -4.74
C LEU A 314 1.84 -8.03 -5.46
N GLY A 315 2.06 -7.15 -6.44
CA GLY A 315 3.33 -6.99 -7.14
C GLY A 315 4.46 -6.61 -6.19
N PHE A 316 4.18 -5.76 -5.20
CA PHE A 316 5.13 -5.46 -4.13
C PHE A 316 5.43 -6.68 -3.27
N ALA A 317 4.41 -7.41 -2.81
CA ALA A 317 4.59 -8.63 -2.02
C ALA A 317 5.41 -9.69 -2.80
N ASN A 318 5.10 -9.89 -4.08
CA ASN A 318 5.86 -10.75 -4.97
C ASN A 318 7.32 -10.31 -5.08
N SER A 319 7.58 -9.01 -5.19
CA SER A 319 8.95 -8.47 -5.26
C SER A 319 9.70 -8.67 -3.95
N LEU A 320 9.02 -8.53 -2.79
CA LEU A 320 9.60 -8.82 -1.46
C LEU A 320 10.06 -10.28 -1.34
N VAL A 321 9.25 -11.21 -1.83
CA VAL A 321 9.58 -12.64 -1.82
C VAL A 321 10.70 -12.97 -2.83
N ALA A 322 10.67 -12.34 -4.02
CA ALA A 322 11.63 -12.60 -5.09
C ALA A 322 12.99 -11.86 -4.94
N LYS A 323 13.02 -10.73 -4.22
CA LYS A 323 14.19 -9.83 -4.00
C LYS A 323 14.83 -9.23 -5.24
N ASP A 324 14.05 -9.03 -6.29
CA ASP A 324 14.56 -8.64 -7.60
C ASP A 324 14.64 -7.11 -7.82
N VAL A 325 13.77 -6.34 -7.16
CA VAL A 325 13.55 -4.93 -7.54
C VAL A 325 14.28 -3.92 -6.63
N PHE A 326 14.76 -4.30 -5.45
CA PHE A 326 15.09 -3.32 -4.40
C PHE A 326 16.49 -2.72 -4.50
N SER A 327 17.52 -3.50 -4.84
CA SER A 327 18.91 -2.99 -4.88
C SER A 327 19.16 -1.98 -6.00
N SER A 328 18.28 -1.90 -7.01
CA SER A 328 18.37 -0.99 -8.15
C SER A 328 17.18 -0.03 -8.27
N PHE A 329 16.30 0.04 -7.26
CA PHE A 329 15.03 0.74 -7.40
C PHE A 329 15.20 2.23 -7.70
N LYS A 330 16.18 2.90 -7.08
CA LYS A 330 16.50 4.29 -7.41
C LYS A 330 16.93 4.45 -8.86
N THR A 331 17.81 3.60 -9.38
CA THR A 331 18.22 3.62 -10.80
C THR A 331 17.01 3.44 -11.73
N MET A 332 16.10 2.51 -11.39
CA MET A 332 14.85 2.31 -12.13
C MET A 332 13.97 3.56 -12.13
N CYS A 333 13.91 4.30 -11.02
CA CYS A 333 13.20 5.59 -10.97
C CYS A 333 13.84 6.63 -11.90
N ILE A 334 15.17 6.66 -12.00
CA ILE A 334 15.90 7.60 -12.87
C ILE A 334 15.67 7.27 -14.35
N GLU A 335 15.63 5.98 -14.70
CA GLU A 335 15.43 5.53 -16.07
C GLU A 335 13.98 5.58 -16.53
N SER A 336 13.04 5.50 -15.59
CA SER A 336 11.61 5.53 -15.88
C SER A 336 11.15 6.88 -16.43
N SER A 337 10.23 6.78 -17.40
CA SER A 337 9.45 7.92 -17.87
C SER A 337 8.43 8.41 -16.83
N TYR A 338 7.83 9.56 -17.11
CA TYR A 338 6.81 10.16 -16.25
C TYR A 338 5.56 9.28 -16.08
N ILE A 339 5.29 8.88 -14.84
CA ILE A 339 4.02 8.26 -14.45
C ILE A 339 3.04 9.37 -14.06
N GLY A 340 2.30 9.86 -15.05
CA GLY A 340 1.31 10.90 -14.81
C GLY A 340 0.12 10.46 -13.98
N SER A 341 -0.51 11.38 -13.24
CA SER A 341 -1.71 11.09 -12.45
C SER A 341 -2.86 10.55 -13.30
N LYS A 342 -2.90 10.85 -14.60
CA LYS A 342 -3.85 10.24 -15.55
C LYS A 342 -3.62 8.73 -15.70
N ARG A 343 -2.35 8.28 -15.81
CA ARG A 343 -1.97 6.88 -15.92
C ARG A 343 -2.38 6.11 -14.67
N LEU A 344 -2.03 6.63 -13.48
CA LEU A 344 -2.48 6.05 -12.21
C LEU A 344 -4.00 6.10 -12.04
N ARG A 345 -4.69 7.12 -12.58
CA ARG A 345 -6.16 7.20 -12.56
C ARG A 345 -6.83 6.18 -13.50
N ALA A 346 -6.21 5.83 -14.61
CA ALA A 346 -6.71 4.84 -15.56
C ALA A 346 -6.32 3.40 -15.23
N TYR A 347 -5.26 3.22 -14.42
CA TYR A 347 -4.79 1.92 -13.97
C TYR A 347 -5.92 1.03 -13.43
N ALA A 348 -5.92 -0.27 -13.72
CA ALA A 348 -6.83 -1.22 -13.10
C ALA A 348 -6.14 -2.57 -12.97
N SER A 349 -6.32 -3.23 -11.84
CA SER A 349 -5.80 -4.58 -11.65
C SER A 349 -6.35 -5.55 -12.68
N SER A 350 -5.44 -6.40 -13.18
CA SER A 350 -5.75 -7.46 -14.14
C SER A 350 -6.83 -8.42 -13.61
N ALA A 351 -7.57 -9.03 -14.53
CA ALA A 351 -8.55 -10.07 -14.20
C ALA A 351 -7.89 -11.33 -13.61
N VAL A 352 -6.62 -11.57 -13.97
CA VAL A 352 -5.77 -12.63 -13.42
C VAL A 352 -4.57 -11.97 -12.76
N LEU A 353 -4.38 -12.29 -11.48
CA LEU A 353 -3.33 -11.79 -10.63
C LEU A 353 -2.21 -12.82 -10.52
N PRO A 354 -0.99 -12.51 -10.99
CA PRO A 354 0.13 -13.43 -10.90
C PRO A 354 0.71 -13.41 -9.49
N ILE A 355 0.94 -14.59 -8.91
CA ILE A 355 1.78 -14.78 -7.73
C ILE A 355 3.05 -15.47 -8.18
N ARG A 356 4.20 -14.86 -7.87
CA ARG A 356 5.50 -15.37 -8.34
C ARG A 356 5.94 -16.56 -7.52
N LEU A 357 6.57 -17.51 -8.21
CA LEU A 357 7.31 -18.59 -7.58
C LEU A 357 8.73 -18.11 -7.26
N SER A 358 9.22 -18.43 -6.08
CA SER A 358 10.60 -18.17 -5.68
C SER A 358 11.40 -19.47 -5.70
N GLN A 359 12.72 -19.43 -5.60
CA GLN A 359 13.45 -20.68 -5.39
C GLN A 359 13.13 -21.24 -3.99
N PRO A 360 12.88 -22.56 -3.86
CA PRO A 360 12.45 -23.14 -2.59
C PRO A 360 13.57 -23.04 -1.56
N SER A 361 13.45 -22.12 -0.61
CA SER A 361 14.22 -22.17 0.62
C SER A 361 13.31 -22.63 1.76
N LEU A 362 13.66 -23.79 2.31
CA LEU A 362 12.84 -24.64 3.17
C LEU A 362 12.36 -23.97 4.49
N PHE A 363 11.23 -24.49 4.97
CA PHE A 363 10.63 -24.45 6.32
C PHE A 363 9.69 -23.32 6.76
N ASP A 364 8.52 -23.83 7.17
CA ASP A 364 7.35 -23.43 7.96
C ASP A 364 7.11 -21.97 8.37
N PHE A 365 5.95 -21.48 7.92
CA PHE A 365 5.28 -20.28 8.42
C PHE A 365 3.79 -20.58 8.56
N ILE A 366 3.44 -21.35 9.61
CA ILE A 366 2.05 -21.66 9.94
C ILE A 366 1.52 -20.76 11.09
N ASP A 367 2.37 -20.06 11.84
CA ASP A 367 1.92 -19.33 13.03
C ASP A 367 1.68 -17.82 12.86
N GLU A 368 2.18 -17.17 11.82
CA GLU A 368 2.07 -15.70 11.70
C GLU A 368 0.87 -15.21 10.88
N VAL A 369 0.24 -16.11 10.11
CA VAL A 369 -1.10 -15.85 9.59
C VAL A 369 -2.06 -15.57 10.76
N SER A 370 -1.90 -16.24 11.90
CA SER A 370 -2.68 -16.01 13.13
C SER A 370 -2.36 -14.70 13.86
N HIS A 371 -1.16 -14.12 13.67
CA HIS A 371 -0.74 -12.86 14.29
C HIS A 371 -0.98 -11.62 13.42
N ALA A 372 -1.13 -11.80 12.11
CA ALA A 372 -1.67 -10.79 11.21
C ALA A 372 -3.21 -10.69 11.25
N PHE A 373 -3.88 -11.52 12.07
CA PHE A 373 -5.34 -11.62 12.24
C PHE A 373 -5.88 -11.04 13.54
#